data_AF-A0A258H323-F1
#
_entry.id   AF-A0A258H323-F1
#
_cell.length_a   1.000
_cell.length_b   1.000
_cell.length_c   1.000
_cell.angle_alpha   90.00
_cell.angle_beta   90.00
_cell.angle_gamma   90.00
#
_symmetry.space_group_name_H-M   'P 1'
#
loop_
_entity.id
_entity.type
_entity.pdbx_description
1 polymer ?
#
loop_
_entity_poly.entity_id
_entity_poly.type
_entity_poly.pdbx_seq_one_letter_code
_entity_poly.pdbx_strand_id
1 'polypeptide(L)'
;MPVELDDDVARSIRASEEALIGRLVERYRRVVAAREVKPIGIDRDLVRLVATAELEESKQATGGDNVFTMVRKIGTAKAVLAADYTAQLARNVGKVVFFAKHIDVMDAAEAHFASVGLRAVSIRGDQSPKARQEAIDGFTNDPEVSVIVCSLSAAGVGINLQAASNVVLAELSWTSAEQTQAIDRVHRIGQELPVTAWRILAAQTIDARIADLIDSKAGLAARALDGSDEQVVAEGTVQVQALIAMLTDALEQRAAA
;
A
#
# COMPACT_ATOMS: atom_id res chain seq x y z
N MET A 1 -1.96 -6.22 -10.35
CA MET A 1 -2.88 -5.74 -11.39
C MET A 1 -2.89 -4.22 -11.35
N PRO A 2 -2.36 -3.55 -12.38
CA PRO A 2 -2.49 -2.11 -12.51
C PRO A 2 -3.94 -1.73 -12.80
N VAL A 3 -4.41 -0.62 -12.24
CA VAL A 3 -5.69 0.00 -12.54
C VAL A 3 -5.49 1.45 -12.93
N GLU A 4 -6.29 1.91 -13.89
CA GLU A 4 -6.35 3.32 -14.29
C GLU A 4 -7.43 4.02 -13.48
N LEU A 5 -7.09 5.18 -12.93
CA LEU A 5 -8.01 5.99 -12.13
C LEU A 5 -8.81 6.92 -13.04
N ASP A 6 -10.04 7.27 -12.64
CA ASP A 6 -10.83 8.29 -13.32
C ASP A 6 -10.05 9.59 -13.51
N ASP A 7 -10.19 10.23 -14.67
CA ASP A 7 -9.38 11.38 -15.08
C ASP A 7 -9.36 12.51 -14.04
N ASP A 8 -10.50 12.83 -13.44
CA ASP A 8 -10.61 13.90 -12.44
C ASP A 8 -9.84 13.57 -11.16
N VAL A 9 -9.95 12.32 -10.71
CA VAL A 9 -9.27 11.82 -9.52
C VAL A 9 -7.77 11.70 -9.77
N ALA A 10 -7.39 11.17 -10.94
CA ALA A 10 -6.01 11.07 -11.39
C ALA A 10 -5.35 12.46 -11.48
N ARG A 11 -6.06 13.48 -12.00
CA ARG A 11 -5.57 14.86 -12.02
C ARG A 11 -5.39 15.42 -10.61
N SER A 12 -6.34 15.16 -9.72
CA SER A 12 -6.25 15.60 -8.32
C SER A 12 -5.08 14.95 -7.57
N ILE A 13 -4.80 13.66 -7.81
CA ILE A 13 -3.65 12.97 -7.22
C ILE A 13 -2.34 13.54 -7.77
N ARG A 14 -2.24 13.72 -9.10
CA ARG A 14 -1.06 14.32 -9.73
C ARG A 14 -0.77 15.72 -9.21
N ALA A 15 -1.79 16.55 -9.02
CA ALA A 15 -1.61 17.88 -8.42
C ALA A 15 -1.06 17.82 -6.99
N SER A 16 -1.53 16.87 -6.17
CA SER A 16 -0.99 16.64 -4.81
C SER A 16 0.46 16.12 -4.84
N GLU A 17 0.79 15.23 -5.79
CA GLU A 17 2.16 14.75 -6.02
C GLU A 17 3.09 15.91 -6.40
N GLU A 18 2.69 16.73 -7.37
CA GLU A 18 3.44 17.91 -7.82
C GLU A 18 3.66 18.92 -6.68
N ALA A 19 2.65 19.15 -5.85
CA ALA A 19 2.75 20.03 -4.70
C ALA A 19 3.77 19.51 -3.66
N LEU A 20 3.76 18.21 -3.36
CA LEU A 20 4.74 17.58 -2.46
C LEU A 20 6.16 17.68 -3.05
N ILE A 21 6.32 17.35 -4.34
CA ILE A 21 7.60 17.46 -5.06
C ILE A 21 8.12 18.90 -5.03
N GLY A 22 7.23 19.88 -5.27
CA GLY A 22 7.57 21.30 -5.24
C GLY A 22 8.20 21.70 -3.91
N ARG A 23 7.58 21.32 -2.79
CA ARG A 23 8.11 21.60 -1.44
C ARG A 23 9.43 20.89 -1.17
N LEU A 24 9.57 19.62 -1.55
CA LEU A 24 10.81 18.87 -1.40
C LEU A 24 11.97 19.55 -2.16
N VAL A 25 11.74 19.96 -3.40
CA VAL A 25 12.78 20.64 -4.19
C VAL A 25 13.09 22.04 -3.65
N GLU A 26 12.09 22.79 -3.19
CA GLU A 26 12.33 24.10 -2.58
C GLU A 26 13.19 23.96 -1.31
N ARG A 27 12.86 22.98 -0.45
CA ARG A 27 13.63 22.66 0.75
C ARG A 27 15.06 22.26 0.40
N TYR A 28 15.26 21.38 -0.59
CA TYR A 28 16.58 21.00 -1.08
C TYR A 28 17.40 22.21 -1.53
N ARG A 29 16.82 23.06 -2.40
CA ARG A 29 17.47 24.26 -2.91
C ARG A 29 17.85 25.26 -1.81
N ARG A 30 16.97 25.42 -0.81
CA ARG A 30 17.24 26.29 0.35
C ARG A 30 18.47 25.82 1.11
N VAL A 31 18.60 24.51 1.35
CA VAL A 31 19.77 23.95 2.05
C VAL A 31 21.02 24.06 1.19
N VAL A 32 20.95 23.82 -0.12
CA VAL A 32 22.08 24.02 -1.04
C VAL A 32 22.53 25.49 -1.05
N ALA A 33 21.60 26.43 -1.08
CA ALA A 33 21.91 27.87 -1.12
C ALA A 33 22.56 28.38 0.17
N ALA A 34 22.31 27.72 1.31
CA ALA A 34 22.91 28.06 2.59
C ALA A 34 24.33 27.51 2.77
N ARG A 35 24.81 26.61 1.90
CA ARG A 35 26.17 26.06 1.98
C ARG A 35 27.20 26.98 1.35
N GLU A 36 28.36 27.11 2.02
CA GLU A 36 29.51 27.86 1.48
C GLU A 36 30.04 27.23 0.18
N VAL A 37 30.12 25.90 0.14
CA VAL A 37 30.52 25.13 -1.04
C VAL A 37 29.29 24.46 -1.63
N LYS A 38 28.96 24.83 -2.88
CA LYS A 38 27.87 24.21 -3.63
C LYS A 38 28.30 22.84 -4.15
N PRO A 39 27.44 21.81 -4.04
CA PRO A 39 27.76 20.49 -4.58
C PRO A 39 27.84 20.54 -6.11
N ILE A 40 28.68 19.68 -6.68
CA ILE A 40 28.69 19.40 -8.12
C ILE A 40 27.61 18.34 -8.37
N GLY A 41 26.54 18.73 -9.06
CA GLY A 41 25.40 17.84 -9.32
C GLY A 41 24.48 17.67 -8.11
N ILE A 42 23.75 16.56 -8.08
CA ILE A 42 22.77 16.26 -7.02
C ILE A 42 23.49 15.62 -5.82
N ASP A 43 23.54 16.36 -4.71
CA ASP A 43 23.99 15.86 -3.41
C ASP A 43 22.98 14.84 -2.83
N ARG A 44 23.34 13.55 -2.88
CA ARG A 44 22.51 12.42 -2.44
C ARG A 44 22.27 12.39 -0.93
N ASP A 45 23.25 12.82 -0.14
CA ASP A 45 23.10 12.89 1.31
C ASP A 45 22.11 13.97 1.70
N LEU A 46 22.14 15.10 0.98
CA LEU A 46 21.16 16.15 1.15
C LEU A 46 19.75 15.71 0.72
N VAL A 47 19.62 14.97 -0.38
CA VAL A 47 18.32 14.38 -0.78
C VAL A 47 17.77 13.49 0.34
N ARG A 48 18.59 12.60 0.90
CA ARG A 48 18.20 11.73 2.03
C ARG A 48 17.80 12.55 3.27
N LEU A 49 18.55 13.59 3.59
CA LEU A 49 18.25 14.48 4.72
C LEU A 49 16.90 15.17 4.55
N VAL A 50 16.63 15.73 3.37
CA VAL A 50 15.37 16.42 3.04
C VAL A 50 14.19 15.47 3.10
N ALA A 51 14.32 14.27 2.50
CA ALA A 51 13.28 13.26 2.51
C ALA A 51 12.97 12.74 3.93
N THR A 52 14.01 12.56 4.76
CA THR A 52 13.84 12.12 6.16
C THR A 52 13.15 13.20 6.99
N ALA A 53 13.55 14.47 6.83
CA ALA A 53 12.91 15.59 7.52
C ALA A 53 11.43 15.73 7.13
N GLU A 54 11.10 15.63 5.84
CA GLU A 54 9.71 15.66 5.37
C GLU A 54 8.88 14.53 5.99
N LEU A 55 9.44 13.31 6.08
CA LEU A 55 8.72 12.19 6.67
C LEU A 55 8.44 12.41 8.17
N GLU A 56 9.42 12.87 8.94
CA GLU A 56 9.23 13.11 10.38
C GLU A 56 8.21 14.22 10.64
N GLU A 57 8.23 15.30 9.86
CA GLU A 57 7.23 16.36 9.93
C GLU A 57 5.84 15.85 9.55
N SER A 58 5.75 15.00 8.51
CA SER A 58 4.49 14.41 8.05
C SER A 58 3.80 13.53 9.10
N LYS A 59 4.55 12.93 10.03
CA LYS A 59 3.97 12.14 11.14
C LYS A 59 3.26 13.01 12.17
N GLN A 60 3.66 14.26 12.31
CA GLN A 60 3.13 15.20 13.30
C GLN A 60 2.09 16.17 12.69
N ALA A 61 2.10 16.33 11.38
CA ALA A 61 1.16 17.19 10.67
C ALA A 61 -0.27 16.65 10.74
N THR A 62 -1.21 17.51 11.12
CA THR A 62 -2.66 17.22 11.16
C THR A 62 -3.40 17.63 9.87
N GLY A 63 -2.66 17.95 8.81
CA GLY A 63 -3.21 18.33 7.51
C GLY A 63 -2.13 18.52 6.45
N GLY A 64 -2.56 18.69 5.19
CA GLY A 64 -1.68 18.88 4.03
C GLY A 64 -1.40 17.62 3.23
N ASP A 65 -0.98 17.82 1.99
CA ASP A 65 -0.61 16.74 1.06
C ASP A 65 0.78 16.22 1.42
N ASN A 66 0.86 15.03 2.01
CA ASN A 66 2.11 14.34 2.35
C ASN A 66 2.04 12.89 1.87
N VAL A 67 3.11 12.12 2.08
CA VAL A 67 3.19 10.74 1.58
C VAL A 67 2.07 9.84 2.12
N PHE A 68 1.60 10.06 3.36
CA PHE A 68 0.53 9.28 3.96
C PHE A 68 -0.86 9.69 3.43
N THR A 69 -1.15 10.99 3.37
CA THR A 69 -2.44 11.46 2.86
C THR A 69 -2.59 11.17 1.38
N MET A 70 -1.50 11.19 0.62
CA MET A 70 -1.46 10.79 -0.78
C MET A 70 -1.74 9.31 -0.99
N VAL A 71 -1.10 8.41 -0.22
CA VAL A 71 -1.39 6.97 -0.29
C VAL A 71 -2.84 6.69 0.09
N ARG A 72 -3.38 7.36 1.12
CA ARG A 72 -4.80 7.26 1.47
C ARG A 72 -5.72 7.73 0.35
N LYS A 73 -5.42 8.89 -0.26
CA LYS A 73 -6.17 9.45 -1.40
C LYS A 73 -6.20 8.48 -2.58
N ILE A 74 -5.07 7.85 -2.89
CA ILE A 74 -5.00 6.79 -3.92
C ILE A 74 -5.80 5.56 -3.50
N GLY A 75 -5.69 5.12 -2.25
CA GLY A 75 -6.47 4.01 -1.69
C GLY A 75 -7.98 4.22 -1.87
N THR A 76 -8.49 5.39 -1.49
CA THR A 76 -9.89 5.76 -1.71
C THR A 76 -10.26 5.79 -3.20
N ALA A 77 -9.39 6.35 -4.04
CA ALA A 77 -9.61 6.44 -5.48
C ALA A 77 -9.75 5.07 -6.17
N LYS A 78 -8.99 4.06 -5.74
CA LYS A 78 -9.04 2.70 -6.31
C LYS A 78 -9.97 1.75 -5.58
N ALA A 79 -10.65 2.19 -4.50
CA ALA A 79 -11.45 1.30 -3.64
C ALA A 79 -12.52 0.53 -4.42
N VAL A 80 -13.30 1.24 -5.26
CA VAL A 80 -14.37 0.63 -6.06
C VAL A 80 -13.78 -0.27 -7.15
N LEU A 81 -12.68 0.12 -7.80
CA LEU A 81 -12.01 -0.71 -8.81
C LEU A 81 -11.48 -2.02 -8.21
N ALA A 82 -10.89 -1.94 -7.02
CA ALA A 82 -10.44 -3.11 -6.27
C ALA A 82 -11.61 -4.02 -5.88
N ALA A 83 -12.69 -3.43 -5.36
CA ALA A 83 -13.89 -4.16 -4.97
C ALA A 83 -14.59 -4.81 -6.18
N ASP A 84 -14.66 -4.11 -7.32
CA ASP A 84 -15.24 -4.66 -8.53
C ASP A 84 -14.46 -5.87 -9.04
N TYR A 85 -13.13 -5.75 -9.07
CA TYR A 85 -12.26 -6.88 -9.39
C TYR A 85 -12.48 -8.06 -8.44
N THR A 86 -12.58 -7.80 -7.13
CA THR A 86 -12.88 -8.83 -6.14
C THR A 86 -14.23 -9.48 -6.37
N ALA A 87 -15.27 -8.72 -6.72
CA ALA A 87 -16.58 -9.26 -7.01
C ALA A 87 -16.58 -10.16 -8.25
N GLN A 88 -15.88 -9.73 -9.31
CA GLN A 88 -15.69 -10.55 -10.51
C GLN A 88 -14.89 -11.82 -10.20
N LEU A 89 -13.84 -11.71 -9.40
CA LEU A 89 -13.03 -12.85 -8.98
C LEU A 89 -13.88 -13.84 -8.17
N ALA A 90 -14.63 -13.38 -7.18
CA ALA A 90 -15.44 -14.21 -6.29
C ALA A 90 -16.52 -15.00 -7.04
N ARG A 91 -17.11 -14.42 -8.09
CA ARG A 91 -18.06 -15.13 -8.96
C ARG A 91 -17.46 -16.31 -9.72
N ASN A 92 -16.14 -16.31 -9.94
CA ASN A 92 -15.43 -17.33 -10.70
C ASN A 92 -14.71 -18.36 -9.81
N VAL A 93 -14.14 -17.91 -8.69
CA VAL A 93 -13.26 -18.75 -7.85
C VAL A 93 -13.84 -19.03 -6.46
N GLY A 94 -15.03 -18.51 -6.15
CA GLY A 94 -15.68 -18.68 -4.86
C GLY A 94 -15.21 -17.64 -3.84
N LYS A 95 -14.84 -18.08 -2.64
CA LYS A 95 -14.55 -17.17 -1.52
C LYS A 95 -13.25 -16.39 -1.75
N VAL A 96 -13.28 -15.09 -1.48
CA VAL A 96 -12.12 -14.17 -1.63
C VAL A 96 -11.91 -13.36 -0.35
N VAL A 97 -10.66 -13.18 0.06
CA VAL A 97 -10.29 -12.26 1.14
C VAL A 97 -9.89 -10.92 0.54
N PHE A 98 -10.53 -9.84 0.98
CA PHE A 98 -10.21 -8.46 0.57
C PHE A 98 -9.50 -7.75 1.72
N PHE A 99 -8.26 -7.33 1.52
CA PHE A 99 -7.54 -6.52 2.50
C PHE A 99 -7.43 -5.06 2.08
N ALA A 100 -7.67 -4.17 3.04
CA ALA A 100 -7.41 -2.75 2.92
C ALA A 100 -6.82 -2.18 4.22
N LYS A 101 -6.21 -1.01 4.15
CA LYS A 101 -5.61 -0.33 5.31
C LYS A 101 -6.60 0.62 5.96
N HIS A 102 -7.29 1.42 5.15
CA HIS A 102 -8.13 2.50 5.63
C HIS A 102 -9.60 2.07 5.72
N ILE A 103 -10.29 2.59 6.74
CA ILE A 103 -11.70 2.27 7.03
C ILE A 103 -12.61 2.71 5.87
N ASP A 104 -12.38 3.91 5.33
CA ASP A 104 -13.14 4.45 4.20
C ASP A 104 -13.02 3.60 2.92
N VAL A 105 -11.87 2.99 2.67
CA VAL A 105 -11.66 2.04 1.57
C VAL A 105 -12.47 0.76 1.80
N MET A 106 -12.48 0.24 3.02
CA MET A 106 -13.30 -0.93 3.37
C MET A 106 -14.79 -0.64 3.26
N ASP A 107 -15.23 0.54 3.71
CA ASP A 107 -16.64 0.97 3.63
C ASP A 107 -17.10 1.10 2.17
N ALA A 108 -16.26 1.70 1.31
CA ALA A 108 -16.53 1.77 -0.12
C ALA A 108 -16.62 0.39 -0.77
N ALA A 109 -15.74 -0.54 -0.38
CA ALA A 109 -15.76 -1.91 -0.89
C ALA A 109 -17.03 -2.67 -0.45
N GLU A 110 -17.42 -2.58 0.82
CA GLU A 110 -18.63 -3.22 1.35
C GLU A 110 -19.90 -2.67 0.68
N ALA A 111 -19.97 -1.34 0.50
CA ALA A 111 -21.06 -0.72 -0.25
C ALA A 111 -21.12 -1.21 -1.70
N HIS A 112 -19.96 -1.35 -2.35
CA HIS A 112 -19.88 -1.90 -3.71
C HIS A 112 -20.36 -3.34 -3.77
N PHE A 113 -19.88 -4.22 -2.89
CA PHE A 113 -20.30 -5.63 -2.83
C PHE A 113 -21.82 -5.75 -2.64
N ALA A 114 -22.41 -4.97 -1.73
CA ALA A 114 -23.85 -4.94 -1.52
C ALA A 114 -24.59 -4.48 -2.80
N SER A 115 -24.10 -3.45 -3.48
CA SER A 115 -24.72 -2.92 -4.70
C SER A 115 -24.73 -3.93 -5.86
N VAL A 116 -23.77 -4.85 -5.91
CA VAL A 116 -23.66 -5.89 -6.95
C VAL A 116 -24.20 -7.25 -6.50
N GLY A 117 -24.94 -7.29 -5.39
CA GLY A 117 -25.61 -8.48 -4.86
C GLY A 117 -24.68 -9.50 -4.22
N LEU A 118 -23.50 -9.09 -3.77
CA LEU A 118 -22.50 -9.97 -3.17
C LEU A 118 -22.46 -9.75 -1.65
N ARG A 119 -22.72 -10.81 -0.88
CA ARG A 119 -22.70 -10.72 0.58
C ARG A 119 -21.27 -10.84 1.09
N ALA A 120 -20.89 -9.85 1.90
CA ALA A 120 -19.59 -9.79 2.55
C ALA A 120 -19.74 -9.69 4.08
N VAL A 121 -18.72 -10.14 4.79
CA VAL A 121 -18.54 -9.93 6.25
C VAL A 121 -17.21 -9.22 6.49
N SER A 122 -16.95 -8.72 7.69
CA SER A 122 -15.78 -7.86 7.93
C SER A 122 -15.03 -8.14 9.24
N ILE A 123 -13.70 -8.01 9.18
CA ILE A 123 -12.81 -8.04 10.33
C ILE A 123 -12.01 -6.73 10.40
N ARG A 124 -12.36 -5.92 11.40
CA ARG A 124 -11.84 -4.57 11.64
C ARG A 124 -11.21 -4.49 13.04
N GLY A 125 -10.49 -3.40 13.30
CA GLY A 125 -9.67 -3.24 14.50
C GLY A 125 -10.45 -3.09 15.81
N ASP A 126 -11.71 -2.62 15.76
CA ASP A 126 -12.54 -2.22 16.91
C ASP A 126 -13.57 -3.27 17.34
N GLN A 127 -13.63 -4.42 16.66
CA GLN A 127 -14.61 -5.46 16.96
C GLN A 127 -14.25 -6.30 18.18
N SER A 128 -15.28 -6.73 18.92
CA SER A 128 -15.13 -7.72 19.99
C SER A 128 -14.64 -9.07 19.45
N PRO A 129 -13.96 -9.89 20.27
CA PRO A 129 -13.56 -11.25 19.87
C PRO A 129 -14.73 -12.10 19.36
N LYS A 130 -15.91 -11.94 19.96
CA LYS A 130 -17.13 -12.66 19.54
C LYS A 130 -17.57 -12.26 18.13
N ALA A 131 -17.70 -10.96 17.87
CA ALA A 131 -18.11 -10.46 16.54
C ALA A 131 -17.11 -10.86 15.45
N ARG A 132 -15.82 -10.86 15.79
CA ARG A 132 -14.76 -11.34 14.89
C ARG A 132 -14.95 -12.83 14.57
N GLN A 133 -15.21 -13.66 15.57
CA GLN A 133 -15.43 -15.10 15.35
C GLN A 133 -16.68 -15.33 14.50
N GLU A 134 -17.77 -14.60 14.74
CA GLU A 134 -18.99 -14.68 13.92
C GLU A 134 -18.72 -14.32 12.44
N ALA A 135 -17.87 -13.32 12.18
CA ALA A 135 -17.45 -12.98 10.81
C ALA A 135 -16.62 -14.10 10.17
N ILE A 136 -15.69 -14.72 10.92
CA ILE A 136 -14.89 -15.86 10.44
C ILE A 136 -15.79 -17.06 10.14
N ASP A 137 -16.72 -17.38 11.05
CA ASP A 137 -17.62 -18.52 10.91
C ASP A 137 -18.60 -18.31 9.76
N GLY A 138 -19.12 -17.09 9.58
CA GLY A 138 -19.94 -16.72 8.44
C GLY A 138 -19.16 -16.85 7.13
N PHE A 139 -17.95 -16.30 7.07
CA PHE A 139 -17.11 -16.46 5.88
C PHE A 139 -16.74 -17.91 5.60
N THR A 140 -16.51 -18.73 6.61
CA THR A 140 -16.08 -20.12 6.42
C THR A 140 -17.23 -21.04 6.03
N ASN A 141 -18.37 -20.92 6.72
CA ASN A 141 -19.43 -21.93 6.69
C ASN A 141 -20.68 -21.49 5.91
N ASP A 142 -20.94 -20.19 5.76
CA ASP A 142 -22.11 -19.71 5.03
C ASP A 142 -21.80 -19.67 3.52
N PRO A 143 -22.46 -20.49 2.68
CA PRO A 143 -22.22 -20.49 1.23
C PRO A 143 -22.64 -19.16 0.57
N GLU A 144 -23.53 -18.39 1.19
CA GLU A 144 -23.98 -17.11 0.66
C GLU A 144 -22.95 -15.99 0.87
N VAL A 145 -21.99 -16.15 1.79
CA VAL A 145 -20.93 -15.16 2.04
C VAL A 145 -19.75 -15.42 1.11
N SER A 146 -19.54 -14.55 0.12
CA SER A 146 -18.47 -14.73 -0.88
C SER A 146 -17.19 -13.96 -0.57
N VAL A 147 -17.26 -12.89 0.24
CA VAL A 147 -16.10 -12.05 0.55
C VAL A 147 -15.99 -11.80 2.05
N ILE A 148 -14.74 -11.75 2.55
CA ILE A 148 -14.44 -11.16 3.85
C ILE A 148 -13.52 -9.95 3.67
N VAL A 149 -13.94 -8.81 4.20
CA VAL A 149 -13.22 -7.54 4.19
C VAL A 149 -12.42 -7.42 5.47
N CYS A 150 -11.09 -7.40 5.36
CA CYS A 150 -10.19 -7.40 6.48
C CYS A 150 -9.31 -6.13 6.49
N SER A 151 -9.14 -5.52 7.66
CA SER A 151 -8.06 -4.56 7.83
C SER A 151 -6.70 -5.25 7.71
N LEU A 152 -5.71 -4.61 7.11
CA LEU A 152 -4.33 -5.14 7.06
C LEU A 152 -3.74 -5.35 8.46
N SER A 153 -4.12 -4.53 9.44
CA SER A 153 -3.73 -4.71 10.84
C SER A 153 -4.34 -5.96 11.49
N ALA A 154 -5.45 -6.49 10.96
CA ALA A 154 -6.02 -7.76 11.42
C ALA A 154 -5.15 -8.98 11.04
N ALA A 155 -4.11 -8.83 10.21
CA ALA A 155 -3.15 -9.89 9.96
C ALA A 155 -2.44 -10.37 11.24
N GLY A 156 -2.23 -9.46 12.21
CA GLY A 156 -1.49 -9.74 13.45
C GLY A 156 -2.26 -10.53 14.51
N VAL A 157 -3.58 -10.73 14.36
CA VAL A 157 -4.45 -11.31 15.41
C VAL A 157 -4.72 -12.82 15.27
N GLY A 158 -4.00 -13.53 14.41
CA GLY A 158 -4.01 -15.01 14.42
C GLY A 158 -5.23 -15.68 13.77
N ILE A 159 -5.98 -14.98 12.92
CA ILE A 159 -7.20 -15.52 12.27
C ILE A 159 -6.90 -16.64 11.26
N ASN A 160 -7.92 -17.45 10.95
CA ASN A 160 -7.87 -18.48 9.92
C ASN A 160 -8.90 -18.18 8.82
N LEU A 161 -8.45 -18.02 7.58
CA LEU A 161 -9.25 -17.71 6.40
C LEU A 161 -8.99 -18.69 5.24
N GLN A 162 -8.61 -19.94 5.56
CA GLN A 162 -8.34 -21.01 4.58
C GLN A 162 -9.54 -21.40 3.70
N ALA A 163 -10.74 -20.92 4.03
CA ALA A 163 -11.93 -21.07 3.19
C ALA A 163 -11.80 -20.40 1.81
N ALA A 164 -10.83 -19.52 1.64
CA ALA A 164 -10.44 -18.94 0.36
C ALA A 164 -9.04 -19.42 -0.07
N SER A 165 -8.75 -19.30 -1.37
CA SER A 165 -7.39 -19.42 -1.93
C SER A 165 -6.96 -18.14 -2.66
N ASN A 166 -7.83 -17.15 -2.72
CA ASN A 166 -7.59 -15.89 -3.42
C ASN A 166 -7.66 -14.71 -2.46
N VAL A 167 -6.65 -13.86 -2.53
CA VAL A 167 -6.51 -12.67 -1.70
C VAL A 167 -6.40 -11.46 -2.61
N VAL A 168 -7.18 -10.41 -2.36
CA VAL A 168 -7.04 -9.11 -3.01
C VAL A 168 -6.48 -8.13 -2.00
N LEU A 169 -5.30 -7.58 -2.31
CA LEU A 169 -4.68 -6.49 -1.57
C LEU A 169 -5.08 -5.18 -2.26
N ALA A 170 -6.18 -4.58 -1.81
CA ALA A 170 -6.68 -3.32 -2.36
C ALA A 170 -5.74 -2.16 -2.04
N GLU A 171 -5.13 -2.20 -0.85
CA GLU A 171 -4.07 -1.30 -0.43
C GLU A 171 -2.84 -2.11 -0.01
N LEU A 172 -1.66 -1.49 -0.12
CA LEU A 172 -0.42 -2.08 0.36
C LEU A 172 -0.06 -1.52 1.74
N SER A 173 0.50 -2.39 2.58
CA SER A 173 1.29 -1.93 3.72
C SER A 173 2.63 -1.35 3.28
N TRP A 174 3.26 -0.59 4.16
CA TRP A 174 4.62 -0.07 3.94
C TRP A 174 5.72 -1.15 4.02
N THR A 175 5.36 -2.39 4.35
CA THR A 175 6.33 -3.49 4.54
C THR A 175 5.82 -4.79 3.94
N SER A 176 6.71 -5.54 3.30
CA SER A 176 6.36 -6.87 2.78
C SER A 176 5.88 -7.82 3.89
N ALA A 177 6.48 -7.73 5.09
CA ALA A 177 6.13 -8.58 6.23
C ALA A 177 4.64 -8.51 6.62
N GLU A 178 4.05 -7.31 6.67
CA GLU A 178 2.62 -7.16 6.99
C GLU A 178 1.72 -7.76 5.88
N GLN A 179 2.13 -7.66 4.60
CA GLN A 179 1.44 -8.32 3.48
C GLN A 179 1.57 -9.84 3.57
N THR A 180 2.77 -10.37 3.85
CA THR A 180 2.99 -11.81 4.04
C THR A 180 2.14 -12.34 5.18
N GLN A 181 2.09 -11.66 6.33
CA GLN A 181 1.25 -12.08 7.46
C GLN A 181 -0.25 -12.13 7.11
N ALA A 182 -0.71 -11.18 6.28
CA ALA A 182 -2.08 -11.15 5.77
C ALA A 182 -2.36 -12.35 4.84
N ILE A 183 -1.44 -12.63 3.92
CA ILE A 183 -1.51 -13.78 3.00
C ILE A 183 -1.45 -15.11 3.78
N ASP A 184 -0.65 -15.20 4.83
CA ASP A 184 -0.51 -16.37 5.71
C ASP A 184 -1.80 -16.70 6.49
N ARG A 185 -2.78 -15.78 6.53
CA ARG A 185 -4.12 -16.11 7.07
C ARG A 185 -4.86 -17.10 6.17
N VAL A 186 -4.48 -17.14 4.89
CA VAL A 186 -5.04 -18.00 3.83
C VAL A 186 -4.06 -19.12 3.47
N HIS A 187 -2.77 -18.78 3.31
CA HIS A 187 -1.68 -19.71 3.04
C HIS A 187 -1.14 -20.32 4.33
N ARG A 188 -1.91 -21.27 4.89
CA ARG A 188 -1.58 -21.95 6.16
C ARG A 188 -1.71 -23.47 6.03
N ILE A 189 -1.12 -24.22 6.97
CA ILE A 189 -1.22 -25.69 7.04
C ILE A 189 -2.70 -26.13 6.98
N GLY A 190 -3.04 -26.94 5.98
CA GLY A 190 -4.41 -27.37 5.68
C GLY A 190 -5.01 -26.69 4.44
N GLN A 191 -4.32 -25.72 3.84
CA GLN A 191 -4.68 -25.19 2.54
C GLN A 191 -4.26 -26.18 1.45
N GLU A 192 -5.22 -26.62 0.64
CA GLU A 192 -5.01 -27.60 -0.44
C GLU A 192 -4.90 -26.94 -1.82
N LEU A 193 -5.36 -25.69 -1.96
CA LEU A 193 -5.34 -24.95 -3.21
C LEU A 193 -4.15 -23.97 -3.27
N PRO A 194 -3.56 -23.74 -4.46
CA PRO A 194 -2.57 -22.69 -4.65
C PRO A 194 -3.14 -21.33 -4.23
N VAL A 195 -2.42 -20.62 -3.36
CA VAL A 195 -2.85 -19.29 -2.91
C VAL A 195 -2.35 -18.22 -3.87
N THR A 196 -3.27 -17.38 -4.35
CA THR A 196 -2.95 -16.25 -5.23
C THR A 196 -3.26 -14.92 -4.54
N ALA A 197 -2.27 -14.03 -4.50
CA ALA A 197 -2.41 -12.68 -3.96
C ALA A 197 -2.40 -11.63 -5.09
N TRP A 198 -3.51 -10.92 -5.25
CA TRP A 198 -3.73 -9.91 -6.27
C TRP A 198 -3.54 -8.51 -5.68
N ARG A 199 -2.43 -7.84 -6.01
CA ARG A 199 -2.17 -6.45 -5.62
C ARG A 199 -2.84 -5.49 -6.59
N ILE A 200 -3.70 -4.61 -6.11
CA ILE A 200 -4.34 -3.56 -6.92
C ILE A 200 -3.50 -2.30 -6.83
N LEU A 201 -2.92 -1.85 -7.95
CA LEU A 201 -2.00 -0.73 -7.99
C LEU A 201 -2.52 0.36 -8.91
N ALA A 202 -2.61 1.60 -8.43
CA ALA A 202 -2.94 2.73 -9.28
C ALA A 202 -1.74 3.08 -10.19
N ALA A 203 -1.90 2.82 -11.48
CA ALA A 203 -0.85 3.09 -12.47
C ALA A 203 -0.51 4.59 -12.51
N GLN A 204 0.73 4.91 -12.86
CA GLN A 204 1.21 6.30 -13.00
C GLN A 204 1.05 7.16 -11.73
N THR A 205 1.06 6.54 -10.55
CA THR A 205 1.10 7.22 -9.26
C THR A 205 2.23 6.67 -8.40
N ILE A 206 2.48 7.29 -7.25
CA ILE A 206 3.43 6.78 -6.25
C ILE A 206 3.12 5.34 -5.78
N ASP A 207 1.88 4.85 -5.93
CA ASP A 207 1.46 3.52 -5.47
C ASP A 207 2.23 2.39 -6.17
N ALA A 208 2.43 2.49 -7.49
CA ALA A 208 3.26 1.53 -8.24
C ALA A 208 4.72 1.55 -7.77
N ARG A 209 5.26 2.76 -7.54
CA ARG A 209 6.64 2.93 -7.03
C ARG A 209 6.81 2.35 -5.63
N ILE A 210 5.82 2.51 -4.76
CA ILE A 210 5.84 1.93 -3.42
C ILE A 210 5.86 0.40 -3.51
N ALA A 211 5.09 -0.20 -4.43
CA ALA A 211 5.14 -1.65 -4.66
C ALA A 211 6.54 -2.11 -5.08
N ASP A 212 7.17 -1.43 -6.04
CA ASP A 212 8.52 -1.75 -6.50
C ASP A 212 9.57 -1.64 -5.39
N LEU A 213 9.46 -0.61 -4.53
CA LEU A 213 10.34 -0.41 -3.38
C LEU A 213 10.16 -1.50 -2.31
N ILE A 214 8.92 -1.94 -2.07
CA ILE A 214 8.63 -3.05 -1.15
C ILE A 214 9.27 -4.34 -1.67
N ASP A 215 9.09 -4.63 -2.96
CA ASP A 215 9.57 -5.86 -3.59
C ASP A 215 11.09 -5.88 -3.65
N SER A 216 11.70 -4.75 -4.01
CA SER A 216 13.15 -4.55 -3.96
C SER A 216 13.66 -4.84 -2.56
N LYS A 217 13.10 -4.20 -1.52
CA LYS A 217 13.53 -4.38 -0.14
C LYS A 217 13.35 -5.82 0.37
N ALA A 218 12.26 -6.48 -0.02
CA ALA A 218 12.04 -7.89 0.31
C ALA A 218 13.09 -8.80 -0.34
N GLY A 219 13.43 -8.57 -1.61
CA GLY A 219 14.47 -9.33 -2.32
C GLY A 219 15.87 -9.11 -1.76
N LEU A 220 16.17 -7.91 -1.22
CA LEU A 220 17.42 -7.66 -0.49
C LEU A 220 17.46 -8.44 0.83
N ALA A 221 16.35 -8.43 1.58
CA ALA A 221 16.25 -9.16 2.84
C ALA A 221 16.37 -10.67 2.67
N ALA A 222 15.76 -11.24 1.62
CA ALA A 222 15.89 -12.66 1.29
C ALA A 222 17.35 -13.05 1.01
N ARG A 223 18.05 -12.28 0.18
CA ARG A 223 19.48 -12.51 -0.13
C ARG A 223 20.39 -12.45 1.10
N ALA A 224 20.13 -11.49 1.98
CA ALA A 224 20.88 -11.37 3.23
C ALA A 224 20.68 -12.59 4.16
N LEU A 225 19.47 -13.18 4.18
CA LEU A 225 19.19 -14.40 4.94
C LEU A 225 19.83 -15.65 4.30
N ASP A 226 19.96 -15.66 2.97
CA ASP A 226 20.59 -16.75 2.22
C ASP A 226 22.14 -16.71 2.27
N GLY A 227 22.72 -15.75 3.00
CA GLY A 227 24.16 -15.71 3.29
C GLY A 227 25.03 -15.13 2.17
N SER A 228 24.49 -14.31 1.26
CA SER A 228 25.31 -13.58 0.29
C SER A 228 26.11 -12.46 0.97
N ASP A 229 27.43 -12.48 0.88
CA ASP A 229 28.39 -11.51 1.47
C ASP A 229 28.30 -10.08 0.88
N GLU A 230 27.31 -9.77 0.05
CA GLU A 230 27.06 -8.39 -0.35
C GLU A 230 26.45 -7.64 0.85
N GLN A 231 27.10 -6.54 1.28
CA GLN A 231 26.51 -5.58 2.21
C GLN A 231 25.32 -4.89 1.56
N VAL A 232 24.18 -5.58 1.55
CA VAL A 232 22.96 -5.06 0.97
C VAL A 232 22.15 -4.36 2.06
N VAL A 233 22.52 -3.12 2.36
CA VAL A 233 21.71 -2.26 3.22
C VAL A 233 20.96 -1.28 2.34
N ALA A 234 19.71 -1.61 1.97
CA ALA A 234 18.75 -0.55 1.64
C ALA A 234 18.45 0.22 2.93
N GLU A 235 19.28 1.21 3.22
CA GLU A 235 19.12 2.06 4.40
C GLU A 235 17.80 2.84 4.32
N GLY A 236 17.02 2.82 5.41
CA GLY A 236 15.80 3.61 5.54
C GLY A 236 14.50 2.85 5.25
N THR A 237 13.38 3.51 5.49
CA THR A 237 12.02 2.96 5.32
C THR A 237 11.54 3.15 3.88
N VAL A 238 10.52 2.38 3.46
CA VAL A 238 9.91 2.53 2.12
C VAL A 238 9.38 3.94 1.90
N GLN A 239 8.84 4.57 2.95
CA GLN A 239 8.37 5.96 2.92
C GLN A 239 9.51 6.93 2.55
N VAL A 240 10.66 6.83 3.23
CA VAL A 240 11.83 7.68 2.93
C VAL A 240 12.32 7.40 1.52
N GLN A 241 12.42 6.14 1.12
CA GLN A 241 12.88 5.77 -0.22
C GLN A 241 11.95 6.30 -1.33
N ALA A 242 10.64 6.30 -1.10
CA ALA A 242 9.68 6.89 -2.03
C ALA A 242 9.90 8.40 -2.19
N LEU A 243 10.10 9.13 -1.07
CA LEU A 243 10.39 10.56 -1.08
C LEU A 243 11.74 10.89 -1.73
N ILE A 244 12.79 10.08 -1.46
CA ILE A 244 14.11 10.19 -2.11
C ILE A 244 13.96 10.05 -3.62
N ALA A 245 13.25 9.03 -4.08
CA ALA A 245 13.07 8.75 -5.49
C ALA A 245 12.30 9.90 -6.19
N MET A 246 11.19 10.36 -5.60
CA MET A 246 10.43 11.51 -6.12
C MET A 246 11.27 12.79 -6.22
N LEU A 247 12.05 13.10 -5.18
CA LEU A 247 12.92 14.28 -5.17
C LEU A 247 14.05 14.16 -6.19
N THR A 248 14.67 12.98 -6.29
CA THR A 248 15.77 12.74 -7.25
C THR A 248 15.29 12.91 -8.68
N ASP A 249 14.19 12.24 -9.06
CA ASP A 249 13.61 12.33 -10.40
C ASP A 249 13.28 13.80 -10.76
N ALA A 250 12.72 14.56 -9.81
CA ALA A 250 12.38 15.96 -10.02
C ALA A 250 13.60 16.88 -10.16
N LEU A 251 14.70 16.59 -9.46
CA LEU A 251 15.95 17.34 -9.59
C LEU A 251 16.63 17.03 -10.93
N GLU A 252 16.61 15.77 -11.37
CA GLU A 252 17.19 15.33 -12.65
C GLU A 252 16.43 15.92 -13.84
N GLN A 253 15.09 15.86 -13.84
CA GLN A 253 14.26 16.47 -14.88
C GLN A 253 14.51 17.97 -15.03
N ARG A 254 14.72 18.67 -13.93
CA ARG A 254 15.00 20.12 -13.93
C ARG A 254 16.44 20.46 -14.29
N ALA A 255 17.38 19.54 -14.13
CA ALA A 255 18.75 19.72 -14.61
C ALA A 255 18.87 19.48 -16.13
N ALA A 256 17.92 18.72 -16.70
CA ALA A 256 17.85 18.42 -18.13
C ALA A 256 17.02 19.45 -18.95
N ALA A 257 16.27 20.34 -18.30
CA ALA A 257 15.44 21.39 -18.90
C ALA A 257 16.18 22.74 -18.96
#